data_AF-S7T038-F1
#
_entry.id   AF-S7T038-F1
#
_cell.length_a   1.000
_cell.length_b   1.000
_cell.length_c   1.000
_cell.angle_alpha   90.00
_cell.angle_beta   90.00
_cell.angle_gamma   90.00
#
_symmetry.space_group_name_H-M   'P 1'
#
loop_
_entity.id
_entity.type
_entity.pdbx_description
1 polymer ?
#
loop_
_entity_poly.entity_id
_entity_poly.type
_entity_poly.pdbx_seq_one_letter_code
_entity_poly.pdbx_strand_id
1 'polypeptide(L)' 'MPNVSCHSANEHGKGLLTLGRRRGIMSQRLKEELAKELGFYDVVQREGWGAIRAKDAGNMVRLAIERAERQLAGTTE' A
#
# COMPACT_ATOMS: atom_id res chain seq x y z
N MET A 1 -4.48 19.86 -36.80
CA MET A 1 -3.56 19.23 -35.85
C MET A 1 -4.13 19.37 -34.44
N PRO A 2 -4.43 18.26 -33.74
CA PRO A 2 -4.31 18.26 -32.29
C PRO A 2 -3.44 17.09 -31.80
N ASN A 3 -2.29 17.51 -31.28
CA ASN A 3 -1.46 16.99 -30.20
C ASN A 3 -1.59 15.49 -29.82
N VAL A 4 -0.55 14.75 -30.18
CA VAL A 4 -0.11 13.52 -29.50
C VAL A 4 0.57 13.88 -28.19
N SER A 5 0.13 13.31 -27.06
CA SER A 5 0.98 12.34 -26.36
C SER A 5 0.20 11.66 -25.24
N CYS A 6 -0.06 10.39 -25.51
CA CYS A 6 -0.13 9.29 -24.56
C CYS A 6 0.76 9.47 -23.31
N HIS A 7 0.20 9.19 -22.13
CA HIS A 7 0.84 8.33 -21.14
C HIS A 7 -0.23 7.36 -20.62
N SER A 8 -0.11 6.15 -21.16
CA SER A 8 -0.89 4.96 -20.87
C SER A 8 -0.45 4.33 -19.54
N ALA A 9 -1.35 3.50 -19.00
CA ALA A 9 -1.21 2.50 -17.95
C ALA A 9 -1.32 3.03 -16.51
N ASN A 10 -2.20 2.53 -15.64
CA ASN A 10 -2.78 1.18 -15.63
C ASN A 10 -4.09 1.12 -14.83
N GLU A 11 -5.18 0.80 -15.52
CA GLU A 11 -6.52 0.50 -14.99
C GLU A 11 -6.64 -1.00 -14.65
N HIS A 12 -6.02 -1.47 -13.57
CA HIS A 12 -6.31 -2.79 -13.05
C HIS A 12 -7.56 -2.77 -12.16
N GLY A 13 -8.72 -2.82 -12.81
CA GLY A 13 -9.98 -3.10 -12.16
C GLY A 13 -10.12 -4.58 -11.75
N LYS A 14 -10.61 -4.81 -10.53
CA LYS A 14 -11.56 -5.89 -10.20
C LYS A 14 -12.42 -5.40 -9.03
N GLY A 15 -13.71 -5.19 -9.29
CA GLY A 15 -14.69 -4.88 -8.27
C GLY A 15 -14.99 -6.09 -7.39
N LEU A 16 -15.12 -5.83 -6.09
CA LEU A 16 -15.91 -6.64 -5.17
C LEU A 16 -16.48 -5.70 -4.10
N LEU A 17 -17.78 -5.42 -4.22
CA LEU A 17 -18.77 -5.19 -3.15
C LEU A 17 -18.45 -4.13 -2.07
N THR A 18 -19.35 -3.15 -2.00
CA THR A 18 -19.46 -2.06 -1.01
C THR A 18 -19.09 -2.40 0.44
N LEU A 19 -18.15 -1.64 1.01
CA LEU A 19 -18.27 -1.13 2.38
C LEU A 19 -17.85 0.35 2.38
N GLY A 20 -18.83 1.23 2.60
CA GLY A 20 -18.73 2.66 2.35
C GLY A 20 -17.45 3.30 2.89
N ARG A 21 -16.71 3.98 2.01
CA ARG A 21 -15.72 5.06 2.26
C ARG A 21 -14.91 5.00 3.57
N ARG A 22 -14.61 3.82 4.12
CA ARG A 22 -13.58 3.69 5.14
C ARG A 22 -12.27 3.66 4.37
N ARG A 23 -11.66 4.84 4.18
CA ARG A 23 -10.25 4.91 3.80
C ARG A 23 -9.53 4.04 4.83
N GLY A 24 -9.06 2.86 4.42
CA GLY A 24 -8.19 2.07 5.28
C GLY A 24 -7.09 2.99 5.78
N ILE A 25 -6.67 2.80 7.04
CA ILE A 25 -5.65 3.65 7.67
C ILE A 25 -4.38 3.74 6.79
N MET A 26 -4.16 2.74 5.93
CA MET A 26 -3.08 2.71 4.95
C MET A 26 -3.61 2.55 3.52
N SER A 27 -2.99 3.29 2.59
CA SER A 27 -3.22 3.12 1.15
C SER A 27 -2.72 1.75 0.66
N GLN A 28 -3.28 1.24 -0.44
CA GLN A 28 -2.84 -0.03 -1.04
C GLN A 28 -1.34 0.01 -1.39
N ARG A 29 -0.91 1.11 -2.03
CA ARG A 29 0.50 1.33 -2.39
C ARG A 29 1.43 1.25 -1.18
N LEU A 30 1.09 1.93 -0.09
CA LEU A 30 1.91 1.92 1.12
C LEU A 30 2.07 0.50 1.69
N LYS A 31 0.98 -0.29 1.69
CA LYS A 31 1.04 -1.68 2.13
C LYS A 31 1.99 -2.51 1.27
N GLU A 32 1.95 -2.34 -0.05
CA GLU A 32 2.83 -3.06 -0.97
C GLU A 32 4.30 -2.66 -0.80
N GLU A 33 4.60 -1.38 -0.63
CA GLU A 33 5.96 -0.89 -0.38
C GLU A 33 6.54 -1.46 0.92
N LEU A 34 5.75 -1.44 2.00
CA LEU A 34 6.14 -2.04 3.28
C LEU A 34 6.34 -3.56 3.18
N ALA A 35 5.47 -4.25 2.45
CA ALA A 35 5.60 -5.69 2.24
C ALA A 35 6.88 -6.05 1.46
N LYS A 36 7.28 -5.22 0.50
CA LYS A 36 8.53 -5.41 -0.26
C LYS A 36 9.75 -5.21 0.63
N GLU A 37 9.76 -4.16 1.44
CA GLU A 37 10.86 -3.87 2.34
C GLU A 37 11.01 -4.90 3.46
N LEU A 38 9.89 -5.42 3.96
CA LEU A 38 9.88 -6.48 4.97
C LEU A 38 10.04 -7.89 4.37
N GLY A 39 10.09 -8.01 3.03
CA GLY A 39 10.42 -9.25 2.33
C GLY A 39 9.32 -10.32 2.30
N PHE A 40 8.05 -9.96 2.52
CA PHE A 40 6.93 -10.91 2.43
C PHE A 40 5.96 -10.60 1.28
N TYR A 41 6.32 -9.67 0.39
CA TYR A 41 5.50 -9.32 -0.77
C TYR A 41 5.17 -10.51 -1.66
N ASP A 42 6.09 -11.46 -1.85
CA ASP A 42 5.86 -12.67 -2.65
C ASP A 42 4.70 -13.52 -2.11
N VAL A 43 4.59 -13.64 -0.79
CA VAL A 43 3.49 -14.36 -0.13
C VAL A 43 2.17 -13.63 -0.39
N VAL A 44 2.17 -12.31 -0.29
CA VAL A 44 0.98 -11.49 -0.59
C VAL A 44 0.56 -11.61 -2.04
N GLN A 45 1.51 -11.66 -2.99
CA GLN A 45 1.19 -11.82 -4.42
C GLN A 45 0.62 -13.20 -4.73
N ARG A 46 1.16 -14.25 -4.12
CA ARG A 46 0.75 -15.63 -4.40
C ARG A 46 -0.51 -16.05 -3.66
N GLU A 47 -0.62 -15.68 -2.39
CA GLU A 47 -1.61 -16.23 -1.44
C GLU A 47 -2.53 -15.13 -0.85
N GLY A 48 -2.20 -13.86 -1.09
CA GLY A 48 -2.96 -12.72 -0.59
C GLY A 48 -2.55 -12.28 0.82
N TRP A 49 -3.14 -11.15 1.27
CA TRP A 49 -2.84 -10.55 2.57
C TRP A 49 -3.24 -11.42 3.76
N GLY A 50 -4.13 -12.40 3.58
CA GLY A 50 -4.55 -13.32 4.64
C GLY A 50 -3.52 -14.39 4.98
N ALA A 51 -2.51 -14.60 4.13
CA ALA A 51 -1.50 -15.65 4.29
C ALA A 51 -0.24 -15.21 5.04
N ILE A 52 -0.09 -13.90 5.32
CA ILE A 52 1.06 -13.39 6.07
C ILE A 52 0.97 -13.79 7.55
N ARG A 53 2.11 -13.95 8.22
CA ARG A 53 2.10 -14.28 9.64
C ARG A 53 1.70 -13.04 10.46
N ALA A 54 1.16 -13.27 11.65
CA ALA A 54 0.84 -12.18 12.59
C ALA A 54 2.06 -11.29 12.89
N LYS A 55 3.27 -11.87 12.92
CA LYS A 55 4.53 -11.13 13.08
C LYS A 55 4.81 -10.18 11.92
N ASP A 56 4.54 -10.60 10.69
CA ASP A 56 4.78 -9.79 9.48
C ASP A 56 3.83 -8.60 9.43
N ALA A 57 2.55 -8.84 9.78
CA ALA A 57 1.56 -7.78 9.92
C ALA A 57 1.95 -6.78 11.03
N GLY A 58 2.42 -7.26 12.19
CA GLY A 58 2.89 -6.40 13.28
C GLY A 58 4.09 -5.53 12.89
N ASN A 59 5.08 -6.13 12.22
CA ASN A 59 6.23 -5.41 11.70
C ASN A 59 5.84 -4.36 10.66
N MET A 60 4.87 -4.67 9.80
CA MET A 60 4.33 -3.73 8.80
C MET A 60 3.70 -2.50 9.46
N VAL A 61 2.83 -2.71 10.45
CA VAL A 61 2.16 -1.61 11.17
C VAL A 61 3.18 -0.77 11.92
N ARG A 62 4.13 -1.41 12.61
CA ARG A 62 5.20 -0.70 13.32
C ARG A 62 5.99 0.21 12.37
N LEU A 63 6.46 -0.33 11.26
CA LEU A 63 7.24 0.43 10.28
C LEU A 63 6.42 1.56 9.63
N ALA A 64 5.12 1.35 9.43
CA ALA A 64 4.21 2.39 8.95
C ALA A 64 4.09 3.57 9.94
N ILE A 65 3.94 3.27 11.23
CA ILE A 65 3.87 4.29 12.30
C ILE A 65 5.18 5.05 12.36
N GLU A 66 6.32 4.36 12.44
CA GLU A 66 7.64 5.00 12.49
C GLU A 66 7.88 5.93 11.29
N ARG A 67 7.43 5.53 10.10
CA ARG A 67 7.47 6.39 8.90
C ARG A 67 6.57 7.60 8.98
N ALA A 68 5.38 7.45 9.54
CA ALA A 68 4.45 8.56 9.71
C ALA A 68 4.98 9.57 10.73
N GLU A 69 5.53 9.10 11.85
CA GLU A 69 6.15 9.94 12.88
C GLU A 69 7.32 10.74 12.31
N ARG A 70 8.22 10.10 11.53
CA ARG A 70 9.33 10.80 10.86
C ARG A 70 8.85 11.89 9.90
N GLN A 71 7.78 11.63 9.14
CA GLN A 71 7.21 12.63 8.23
C GLN A 71 6.64 13.83 8.99
N LEU A 72 5.89 13.58 10.07
CA LEU A 72 5.34 14.65 10.91
C LEU A 72 6.43 15.49 11.59
N ALA A 73 7.48 14.84 12.10
CA ALA A 73 8.61 15.52 12.70
C ALA A 73 9.35 16.46 11.72
N GLY A 74 9.39 16.12 10.43
CA GLY A 74 10.02 16.95 9.39
C GLY A 74 9.12 17.99 8.72
N THR A 75 7.83 18.09 9.07
CA THR A 75 6.87 19.01 8.43
C THR A 75 6.62 20.28 9.26
N THR A 76 7.48 20.58 10.24
CA THR A 76 7.37 21.80 11.06
C THR A 76 8.42 22.83 10.62
N GLU A 77 8.29 23.37 9.42
CA GLU A 77 9.00 24.56 8.93
C GLU A 77 8.09 25.40 8.03
#